data_AF-A0A2R6EZS0-F1
#
_entry.id   AF-A0A2R6EZS0-F1
#
_cell.length_a   1.000
_cell.length_b   1.000
_cell.length_c   1.000
_cell.angle_alpha   90.00
_cell.angle_beta   90.00
_cell.angle_gamma   90.00
#
_symmetry.space_group_name_H-M   'P 1'
#
loop_
_entity.id
_entity.type
_entity.pdbx_description
1 polymer ?
#
loop_
_entity_poly.entity_id
_entity_poly.type
_entity_poly.pdbx_seq_one_letter_code
_entity_poly.pdbx_strand_id
1 'polypeptide(L)'
;ESLAETIRERADAVGVAEIPVARIDDPETDMNELTVNAHVQALSQVARDDLPAYLDAGDTNAVRFERRVADRVAADIELRAEHGADEAYPIVSAASIVAKVSRDAHVADLAAEYDRQGYGEVGSGYPGDSATREFLETYVEAEGELPACARRSWQTSQDALAELDQSTLEDF
;
A
#
# COMPACT_ATOMS: atom_id res chain seq x y z
N GLU A 1 21.05 11.02 8.16
CA GLU A 1 20.74 10.02 7.13
C GLU A 1 19.74 9.06 7.71
N SER A 2 18.60 8.88 7.05
CA SER A 2 17.58 7.91 7.48
C SER A 2 18.05 6.49 7.16
N LEU A 3 17.55 5.48 7.89
CA LEU A 3 17.91 4.08 7.62
C LEU A 3 17.58 3.66 6.17
N ALA A 4 16.52 4.22 5.58
CA ALA A 4 16.14 3.96 4.19
C ALA A 4 17.12 4.58 3.17
N GLU A 5 17.65 5.78 3.44
CA GLU A 5 18.72 6.39 2.63
C GLU A 5 19.96 5.50 2.63
N THR A 6 20.41 5.06 3.82
CA THR A 6 21.56 4.18 3.95
C THR A 6 21.36 2.84 3.23
N ILE A 7 20.16 2.25 3.29
CA ILE A 7 19.84 1.02 2.54
C ILE A 7 19.98 1.28 1.04
N ARG A 8 19.44 2.39 0.53
CA ARG A 8 19.49 2.73 -0.91
C ARG A 8 20.91 3.02 -1.40
N GLU A 9 21.75 3.61 -0.56
CA GLU A 9 23.16 3.87 -0.89
C GLU A 9 24.02 2.61 -0.88
N ARG A 10 23.67 1.62 -0.04
CA ARG A 10 24.46 0.40 0.17
C ARG A 10 24.03 -0.76 -0.72
N ALA A 11 22.75 -0.82 -1.11
CA ALA A 11 22.23 -1.87 -1.96
C ALA A 11 22.69 -1.67 -3.42
N ASP A 12 22.98 -2.78 -4.11
CA ASP A 12 23.30 -2.75 -5.55
C ASP A 12 22.12 -2.21 -6.38
N ALA A 13 20.89 -2.51 -5.94
CA ALA A 13 19.66 -2.03 -6.54
C ALA A 13 18.51 -2.09 -5.53
N VAL A 14 17.50 -1.24 -5.71
CA VAL A 14 16.28 -1.23 -4.91
C VAL A 14 15.07 -1.12 -5.85
N GLY A 15 14.22 -2.13 -5.85
CA GLY A 15 12.95 -2.14 -6.58
C GLY A 15 11.80 -1.75 -5.67
N VAL A 16 10.88 -0.92 -6.17
CA VAL A 16 9.65 -0.54 -5.46
C VAL A 16 8.47 -0.68 -6.40
N ALA A 17 7.35 -1.18 -5.88
CA ALA A 17 6.07 -1.22 -6.58
C ALA A 17 5.00 -0.58 -5.71
N GLU A 18 4.29 0.39 -6.28
CA GLU A 18 3.13 1.04 -5.64
C GLU A 18 1.85 0.51 -6.27
N ILE A 19 0.85 0.23 -5.43
CA ILE A 19 -0.47 -0.21 -5.88
C ILE A 19 -1.41 1.00 -5.74
N PRO A 20 -1.78 1.67 -6.84
CA PRO A 20 -2.62 2.86 -6.77
C PRO A 20 -4.06 2.51 -6.40
N VAL A 21 -4.79 3.47 -5.83
CA VAL A 21 -6.20 3.32 -5.42
C VAL A 21 -7.07 2.77 -6.55
N ALA A 22 -6.89 3.27 -7.78
CA ALA A 22 -7.64 2.81 -8.95
C ALA A 22 -7.48 1.31 -9.24
N ARG A 23 -6.34 0.71 -8.86
CA ARG A 23 -6.13 -0.75 -8.96
C ARG A 23 -6.71 -1.49 -7.78
N ILE A 24 -6.76 -0.88 -6.60
CA ILE A 24 -7.35 -1.49 -5.40
C ILE A 24 -8.86 -1.59 -5.52
N ASP A 25 -9.50 -0.56 -6.09
CA ASP A 25 -10.96 -0.51 -6.27
C ASP A 25 -11.44 -1.18 -7.58
N ASP A 26 -10.53 -1.75 -8.37
CA ASP A 26 -10.87 -2.48 -9.59
C ASP A 26 -11.53 -3.82 -9.22
N PRO A 27 -12.82 -4.06 -9.58
CA PRO A 27 -13.55 -5.27 -9.22
C PRO A 27 -13.01 -6.54 -9.89
N GLU A 28 -12.15 -6.40 -10.92
CA GLU A 28 -11.47 -7.54 -11.55
C GLU A 28 -10.22 -7.98 -10.78
N THR A 29 -9.89 -7.31 -9.67
CA THR A 29 -8.73 -7.61 -8.84
C THR A 29 -9.10 -7.98 -7.40
N ASP A 30 -8.17 -8.60 -6.70
CA ASP A 30 -8.28 -8.84 -5.26
C ASP A 30 -6.95 -8.52 -4.56
N MET A 31 -7.00 -8.28 -3.25
CA MET A 31 -5.81 -7.90 -2.49
C MET A 31 -4.68 -8.94 -2.54
N ASN A 32 -4.98 -10.24 -2.67
CA ASN A 32 -3.95 -11.27 -2.77
C ASN A 32 -3.26 -11.23 -4.15
N GLU A 33 -4.01 -11.10 -5.24
CA GLU A 33 -3.47 -10.96 -6.59
C GLU A 33 -2.69 -9.65 -6.74
N LEU A 34 -3.20 -8.53 -6.21
CA LEU A 34 -2.48 -7.26 -6.17
C LEU A 34 -1.16 -7.37 -5.40
N THR A 35 -1.17 -8.04 -4.24
CA THR A 35 0.04 -8.25 -3.43
C THR A 35 1.07 -9.11 -4.15
N VAL A 36 0.66 -10.19 -4.82
CA VAL A 36 1.55 -11.01 -5.66
C VAL A 36 2.13 -10.17 -6.79
N ASN A 37 1.29 -9.45 -7.54
CA ASN A 37 1.74 -8.67 -8.69
C ASN A 37 2.70 -7.53 -8.29
N ALA A 38 2.49 -6.89 -7.14
CA ALA A 38 3.41 -5.89 -6.62
C ALA A 38 4.78 -6.50 -6.23
N HIS A 39 4.79 -7.68 -5.61
CA HIS A 39 6.04 -8.40 -5.33
C HIS A 39 6.79 -8.76 -6.62
N VAL A 40 6.07 -9.28 -7.62
CA VAL A 40 6.66 -9.58 -8.94
C VAL A 40 7.23 -8.30 -9.59
N GLN A 41 6.48 -7.19 -9.56
CA GLN A 41 6.93 -5.93 -10.13
C GLN A 41 8.17 -5.38 -9.41
N ALA A 42 8.21 -5.42 -8.08
CA ALA A 42 9.39 -4.99 -7.31
C ALA A 42 10.60 -5.89 -7.58
N LEU A 43 10.39 -7.22 -7.58
CA LEU A 43 11.45 -8.20 -7.87
C LEU A 43 11.98 -8.05 -9.30
N SER A 44 11.13 -7.82 -10.29
CA SER A 44 11.56 -7.69 -11.70
C SER A 44 12.58 -6.58 -11.95
N GLN A 45 12.67 -5.60 -11.04
CA GLN A 45 13.63 -4.49 -11.12
C GLN A 45 15.02 -4.85 -10.58
N VAL A 46 15.14 -5.92 -9.78
CA VAL A 46 16.36 -6.26 -9.04
C VAL A 46 16.80 -7.72 -9.15
N ALA A 47 15.88 -8.63 -9.52
CA ALA A 47 16.12 -10.06 -9.58
C ALA A 47 17.16 -10.41 -10.66
N ARG A 48 18.02 -11.37 -10.34
CA ARG A 48 19.03 -11.95 -11.23
C ARG A 48 19.02 -13.45 -11.01
N ASP A 49 19.33 -14.20 -12.08
CA ASP A 49 19.37 -15.65 -12.03
C ASP A 49 20.33 -16.15 -10.94
N ASP A 50 20.00 -17.31 -10.37
CA ASP A 50 20.76 -18.03 -9.34
C ASP A 50 20.95 -17.31 -8.00
N LEU A 51 20.19 -16.23 -7.74
CA LEU A 51 20.19 -15.55 -6.44
C LEU A 51 19.08 -16.06 -5.51
N PRO A 52 19.35 -16.19 -4.19
CA PRO A 52 18.31 -16.45 -3.22
C PRO A 52 17.43 -15.21 -3.03
N ALA A 53 16.13 -15.42 -2.88
CA ALA A 53 15.16 -14.37 -2.61
C ALA A 53 14.27 -14.76 -1.44
N TYR A 54 14.04 -13.81 -0.54
CA TYR A 54 13.22 -13.99 0.67
C TYR A 54 12.06 -13.00 0.63
N LEU A 55 10.84 -13.49 0.86
CA LEU A 55 9.62 -12.67 0.87
C LEU A 55 8.90 -12.82 2.20
N ASP A 56 8.34 -11.71 2.68
CA ASP A 56 7.29 -11.77 3.69
C ASP A 56 5.96 -12.12 3.00
N ALA A 57 5.34 -13.20 3.44
CA ALA A 57 4.17 -13.75 2.77
C ALA A 57 2.91 -12.90 3.01
N GLY A 58 2.47 -12.17 2.00
CA GLY A 58 1.25 -11.36 2.05
C GLY A 58 -0.07 -12.12 1.85
N ASP A 59 -0.01 -13.44 1.65
CA ASP A 59 -1.18 -14.33 1.60
C ASP A 59 -1.26 -15.14 2.89
N THR A 60 -2.47 -15.46 3.35
CA THR A 60 -2.74 -16.46 4.40
C THR A 60 -2.03 -17.81 4.21
N ASN A 61 -1.69 -18.19 2.97
CA ASN A 61 -0.89 -19.38 2.67
C ASN A 61 0.44 -18.99 2.03
N ALA A 62 1.52 -19.04 2.81
CA ALA A 62 2.86 -18.65 2.38
C ALA A 62 3.39 -19.50 1.20
N VAL A 63 3.15 -20.82 1.19
CA VAL A 63 3.58 -21.71 0.10
C VAL A 63 2.86 -21.37 -1.21
N ARG A 64 1.56 -21.06 -1.14
CA ARG A 64 0.80 -20.59 -2.31
C ARG A 64 1.32 -19.25 -2.80
N PHE A 65 1.68 -18.35 -1.89
CA PHE A 65 2.25 -17.04 -2.22
C PHE A 65 3.59 -17.17 -2.93
N GLU A 66 4.52 -17.93 -2.35
CA GLU A 66 5.83 -18.23 -2.91
C GLU A 66 5.69 -18.73 -4.36
N ARG A 67 4.88 -19.77 -4.56
CA ARG A 67 4.66 -20.34 -5.89
C ARG A 67 4.09 -19.31 -6.87
N ARG A 68 3.08 -18.53 -6.47
CA ARG A 68 2.45 -17.52 -7.34
C ARG A 68 3.43 -16.44 -7.77
N VAL A 69 4.35 -16.02 -6.90
CA VAL A 69 5.38 -15.04 -7.22
C VAL A 69 6.45 -15.68 -8.11
N ALA A 70 6.97 -16.85 -7.74
CA ALA A 70 7.96 -17.58 -8.52
C ALA A 70 7.50 -17.85 -9.96
N ASP A 71 6.25 -18.28 -10.15
CA ASP A 71 5.66 -18.56 -11.46
C ASP A 71 5.57 -17.31 -12.39
N ARG A 72 5.68 -16.10 -11.84
CA ARG A 72 5.49 -14.82 -12.55
C ARG A 72 6.78 -14.00 -12.68
N VAL A 73 7.83 -14.32 -11.91
CA VAL A 73 9.13 -13.67 -12.03
C VAL A 73 9.89 -14.29 -13.19
N ALA A 74 10.49 -13.47 -14.05
CA ALA A 74 11.17 -13.95 -15.24
C ALA A 74 12.57 -14.55 -14.95
N ALA A 75 13.19 -14.17 -13.84
CA ALA A 75 14.50 -14.67 -13.42
C ALA A 75 14.38 -16.02 -12.71
N ASP A 76 15.38 -16.89 -12.89
CA ASP A 76 15.46 -18.19 -12.20
C ASP A 76 16.06 -17.99 -10.81
N ILE A 77 15.22 -17.90 -9.78
CA ILE A 77 15.62 -17.55 -8.41
C ILE A 77 15.19 -18.62 -7.40
N GLU A 78 16.03 -18.85 -6.37
CA GLU A 78 15.63 -19.68 -5.23
C GLU A 78 14.78 -18.84 -4.26
N LEU A 79 13.46 -18.90 -4.46
CA LEU A 79 12.50 -18.12 -3.67
C LEU A 79 12.09 -18.85 -2.38
N ARG A 80 12.06 -18.12 -1.27
CA ARG A 80 11.50 -18.55 0.02
C ARG A 80 10.51 -17.50 0.53
N ALA A 81 9.28 -17.89 0.79
CA ALA A 81 8.30 -17.01 1.45
C ALA A 81 7.83 -17.61 2.78
N GLU A 82 7.84 -16.79 3.83
CA GLU A 82 7.32 -17.12 5.14
C GLU A 82 6.63 -15.90 5.77
N HIS A 83 5.74 -16.15 6.74
CA HIS A 83 5.11 -15.07 7.49
C HIS A 83 6.09 -14.48 8.50
N GLY A 84 6.17 -13.14 8.57
CA GLY A 84 7.09 -12.46 9.50
C GLY A 84 8.54 -12.56 9.07
N ALA A 85 8.79 -12.72 7.76
CA ALA A 85 10.14 -12.85 7.22
C ALA A 85 11.00 -11.59 7.50
N ASP A 86 10.38 -10.44 7.72
CA ASP A 86 11.08 -9.20 8.09
C ASP A 86 11.64 -9.21 9.51
N GLU A 87 11.21 -10.13 10.38
CA GLU A 87 11.82 -10.37 11.69
C GLU A 87 13.00 -11.34 11.61
N ALA A 88 12.98 -12.26 10.65
CA ALA A 88 13.96 -13.33 10.49
C ALA A 88 15.14 -12.96 9.57
N TYR A 89 14.87 -12.22 8.48
CA TYR A 89 15.87 -11.93 7.45
C TYR A 89 16.15 -10.42 7.33
N PRO A 90 17.39 -9.96 7.60
CA PRO A 90 17.74 -8.54 7.50
C PRO A 90 17.45 -7.90 6.14
N ILE A 91 17.54 -8.68 5.05
CA ILE A 91 17.23 -8.19 3.70
C ILE A 91 15.74 -7.89 3.52
N VAL A 92 14.85 -8.68 4.15
CA VAL A 92 13.41 -8.45 4.14
C VAL A 92 13.06 -7.30 5.09
N SER A 93 13.74 -7.18 6.23
CA SER A 93 13.63 -5.99 7.10
C SER A 93 13.99 -4.71 6.34
N ALA A 94 15.07 -4.74 5.56
CA ALA A 94 15.50 -3.61 4.75
C ALA A 94 14.46 -3.24 3.67
N ALA A 95 13.89 -4.23 2.98
CA ALA A 95 12.80 -4.01 2.02
C ALA A 95 11.55 -3.43 2.69
N SER A 96 11.18 -3.92 3.88
CA SER A 96 10.08 -3.43 4.70
C SER A 96 10.26 -1.95 5.09
N ILE A 97 11.49 -1.56 5.48
CA ILE A 97 11.84 -0.15 5.77
C ILE A 97 11.68 0.72 4.51
N VAL A 98 12.22 0.27 3.37
CA VAL A 98 12.12 1.01 2.10
C VAL A 98 10.66 1.22 1.72
N ALA A 99 9.83 0.18 1.80
CA ALA A 99 8.41 0.24 1.47
C ALA A 99 7.66 1.21 2.39
N LYS A 100 7.89 1.15 3.70
CA LYS A 100 7.25 2.04 4.70
C LYS A 100 7.64 3.50 4.47
N VAL A 101 8.93 3.79 4.29
CA VAL A 101 9.39 5.17 4.04
C VAL A 101 8.85 5.72 2.73
N SER A 102 8.82 4.91 1.66
CA SER A 102 8.21 5.32 0.39
C SER A 102 6.70 5.61 0.53
N ARG A 103 5.98 4.78 1.28
CA ARG A 103 4.55 4.97 1.57
C ARG A 103 4.31 6.23 2.41
N ASP A 104 5.11 6.45 3.45
CA ASP A 104 4.94 7.61 4.33
C ASP A 104 5.27 8.92 3.61
N ALA A 105 6.26 8.93 2.70
CA ALA A 105 6.53 10.07 1.83
C ALA A 105 5.33 10.39 0.92
N HIS A 106 4.73 9.39 0.28
CA HIS A 106 3.54 9.57 -0.55
C HIS A 106 2.35 10.12 0.25
N VAL A 107 2.11 9.59 1.46
CA VAL A 107 1.04 10.09 2.34
C VAL A 107 1.30 11.52 2.80
N ALA A 108 2.56 11.89 3.08
CA ALA A 108 2.93 13.26 3.42
C ALA A 108 2.67 14.24 2.26
N ASP A 109 2.96 13.82 1.02
CA ASP A 109 2.67 14.63 -0.17
C ASP A 109 1.16 14.85 -0.34
N LEU A 110 0.35 13.81 -0.15
CA LEU A 110 -1.11 13.91 -0.16
C LEU A 110 -1.62 14.81 0.97
N ALA A 111 -1.12 14.65 2.19
CA ALA A 111 -1.51 15.48 3.32
C ALA A 111 -1.23 16.96 3.05
N ALA A 112 -0.04 17.27 2.51
CA ALA A 112 0.29 18.64 2.13
C ALA A 112 -0.58 19.16 0.97
N GLU A 113 -1.02 18.29 0.05
CA GLU A 113 -1.93 18.65 -1.02
C GLU A 113 -3.32 19.02 -0.51
N TYR A 114 -3.95 18.18 0.31
CA TYR A 114 -5.29 18.44 0.83
C TYR A 114 -5.32 19.57 1.87
N ASP A 115 -4.25 19.75 2.64
CA ASP A 115 -4.10 20.90 3.53
C ASP A 115 -4.08 22.22 2.74
N ARG A 116 -3.36 22.28 1.61
CA ARG A 116 -3.38 23.45 0.70
C ARG A 116 -4.74 23.71 0.07
N GLN A 117 -5.58 22.69 -0.07
CA GLN A 117 -6.95 22.82 -0.55
C GLN A 117 -7.94 23.23 0.56
N GLY A 118 -7.50 23.21 1.82
CA GLY A 118 -8.29 23.64 2.97
C GLY A 118 -9.05 22.53 3.69
N TYR A 119 -8.79 21.25 3.39
CA TYR A 119 -9.44 20.11 4.05
C TYR A 119 -8.69 19.64 5.32
N GLY A 120 -7.53 20.23 5.62
CA GLY A 120 -6.77 19.94 6.83
C GLY A 120 -5.97 18.63 6.77
N GLU A 121 -5.78 18.02 7.94
CA GLU A 121 -4.89 16.86 8.12
C GLU A 121 -5.57 15.55 7.67
N VAL A 122 -4.97 14.87 6.69
CA VAL A 122 -5.44 13.54 6.20
C VAL A 122 -5.29 12.44 7.25
N GLY A 123 -4.43 12.63 8.24
CA GLY A 123 -4.06 11.61 9.23
C GLY A 123 -3.23 10.47 8.64
N SER A 124 -3.24 9.33 9.32
CA SER A 124 -2.44 8.16 8.97
C SER A 124 -2.98 7.35 7.78
N GLY A 125 -4.23 7.58 7.37
CA GLY A 125 -4.93 6.80 6.35
C GLY A 125 -5.53 5.48 6.86
N TYR A 126 -5.49 5.22 8.17
CA TYR A 126 -6.08 4.02 8.76
C TYR A 126 -7.48 4.28 9.33
N PRO A 127 -8.40 3.29 9.24
CA PRO A 127 -9.72 3.39 9.84
C PRO A 127 -9.71 3.68 11.34
N GLY A 128 -8.65 3.38 12.09
CA GLY A 128 -8.56 3.61 13.53
C GLY A 128 -8.17 5.04 13.91
N ASP A 129 -7.79 5.87 12.94
CA ASP A 129 -7.34 7.24 13.15
C ASP A 129 -8.50 8.22 13.01
N SER A 130 -8.75 9.00 14.05
CA SER A 130 -9.80 10.01 14.05
C SER A 130 -9.57 11.10 13.01
N ALA A 131 -8.31 11.51 12.78
CA ALA A 131 -8.00 12.55 11.79
C ALA A 131 -8.35 12.08 10.37
N THR A 132 -8.09 10.82 10.06
CA THR A 132 -8.47 10.24 8.76
C THR A 132 -9.98 10.15 8.56
N ARG A 133 -10.74 9.84 9.60
CA ARG A 133 -12.21 9.82 9.52
C ARG A 133 -12.76 11.23 9.32
N GLU A 134 -12.34 12.17 10.14
CA GLU A 134 -12.75 13.58 10.06
C GLU A 134 -12.40 14.20 8.70
N PHE A 135 -11.23 13.89 8.14
CA PHE A 135 -10.85 14.29 6.79
C PHE A 135 -11.81 13.75 5.73
N LEU A 136 -12.14 12.45 5.77
CA LEU A 136 -13.05 11.83 4.81
C LEU A 136 -14.46 12.40 4.92
N GLU A 137 -14.99 12.54 6.13
CA GLU A 137 -16.30 13.14 6.42
C GLU A 137 -16.34 14.58 5.87
N THR A 138 -15.38 15.42 6.26
CA THR A 138 -15.30 16.83 5.82
C THR A 138 -15.21 16.95 4.29
N TYR A 139 -14.39 16.12 3.65
CA TYR A 139 -14.24 16.16 2.20
C TYR A 139 -15.52 15.73 1.49
N VAL A 140 -16.14 14.64 1.94
CA VAL A 140 -17.39 14.12 1.35
C VAL A 140 -18.54 15.10 1.56
N GLU A 141 -18.66 15.74 2.72
CA GLU A 141 -19.65 16.78 2.97
C GLU A 141 -19.47 17.99 2.04
N ALA A 142 -18.23 18.38 1.76
CA ALA A 142 -17.92 19.54 0.93
C ALA A 142 -18.08 19.26 -0.57
N GLU A 143 -17.59 18.11 -1.05
CA GLU A 143 -17.47 17.80 -2.49
C GLU A 143 -18.54 16.84 -2.99
N GLY A 144 -19.26 16.15 -2.10
CA GLY A 144 -20.24 15.13 -2.45
C GLY A 144 -19.65 13.83 -3.00
N GLU A 145 -18.33 13.68 -2.96
CA GLU A 145 -17.61 12.48 -3.39
C GLU A 145 -16.36 12.23 -2.53
N LEU A 146 -15.75 11.06 -2.71
CA LEU A 146 -14.52 10.69 -2.01
C LEU A 146 -13.30 11.41 -2.61
N PRO A 147 -12.30 11.79 -1.80
CA PRO A 147 -11.04 12.31 -2.32
C PRO A 147 -10.33 11.24 -3.14
N ALA A 148 -9.57 11.63 -4.17
CA ALA A 148 -8.94 10.71 -5.12
C ALA A 148 -7.97 9.70 -4.46
N CYS A 149 -7.48 9.99 -3.25
CA CYS A 149 -6.62 9.11 -2.48
C CYS A 149 -7.38 8.07 -1.63
N ALA A 150 -8.71 8.18 -1.50
CA ALA A 150 -9.53 7.27 -0.70
C ALA A 150 -9.96 6.04 -1.51
N ARG A 151 -9.89 4.88 -0.86
CA ARG A 151 -10.29 3.58 -1.45
C ARG A 151 -11.78 3.38 -1.28
N ARG A 152 -12.55 3.54 -2.36
CA ARG A 152 -14.02 3.43 -2.35
C ARG A 152 -14.51 2.07 -1.86
N SER A 153 -13.75 1.00 -2.11
CA SER A 153 -14.10 -0.36 -1.67
C SER A 153 -14.00 -0.57 -0.15
N TRP A 154 -13.39 0.36 0.60
CA TRP A 154 -13.19 0.22 2.04
C TRP A 154 -14.39 0.70 2.85
N GLN A 155 -14.67 0.00 3.96
CA GLN A 155 -15.81 0.27 4.83
C GLN A 155 -15.85 1.73 5.29
N THR A 156 -14.72 2.30 5.75
CA THR A 156 -14.66 3.70 6.21
C THR A 156 -15.05 4.71 5.12
N SER A 157 -14.72 4.43 3.86
CA SER A 157 -15.11 5.28 2.74
C SER A 157 -16.58 5.10 2.35
N GLN A 158 -17.12 3.88 2.49
CA GLN A 158 -18.55 3.61 2.29
C GLN A 158 -19.40 4.25 3.39
N ASP A 159 -18.93 4.22 4.63
CA ASP A 159 -19.60 4.83 5.79
C ASP A 159 -19.70 6.35 5.60
N ALA A 160 -18.60 7.02 5.25
CA ALA A 160 -18.60 8.46 4.99
C ALA A 160 -19.58 8.89 3.87
N LEU A 161 -19.68 8.10 2.79
CA LEU A 161 -20.67 8.34 1.72
C LEU A 161 -22.11 8.09 2.20
N ALA A 162 -22.34 7.04 3.00
CA ALA A 162 -23.67 6.69 3.49
C ALA A 162 -24.20 7.69 4.53
N GLU A 163 -23.32 8.34 5.29
CA GLU A 163 -23.67 9.41 6.22
C GLU A 163 -24.13 10.68 5.50
N LEU A 164 -23.48 11.03 4.37
CA LEU A 164 -23.94 12.10 3.49
C LEU A 164 -25.36 11.83 2.94
N ASP A 165 -25.60 10.61 2.45
CA ASP A 165 -26.93 10.24 1.93
C ASP A 165 -28.02 10.36 3.02
N GLN A 166 -27.70 10.03 4.27
CA GLN A 166 -28.64 10.15 5.39
C GLN A 166 -28.91 11.60 5.78
N SER A 167 -27.89 12.45 5.88
CA SER A 167 -28.07 13.87 6.22
C SER A 167 -28.91 14.59 5.17
N THR A 168 -28.69 14.30 3.88
CA THR A 168 -29.51 14.88 2.81
C THR A 168 -30.98 14.48 2.90
N LEU A 169 -31.31 13.27 3.37
CA LEU A 169 -32.69 12.80 3.54
C LEU A 169 -33.39 13.42 4.75
N GLU A 170 -32.66 13.73 5.82
CA GLU A 170 -33.21 14.36 7.03
C GLU A 170 -33.53 15.85 6.83
N ASP A 171 -32.91 16.49 5.85
CA ASP A 171 -33.14 17.90 5.50
C ASP A 171 -34.38 18.16 4.61
N PHE A 172 -35.12 17.12 4.20
CA PHE A 172 -36.38 17.20 3.41
C PHE A 172 -37.65 16.94 4.23
#